data_AF-A0A550C6W4-F1
#
_entry.id   AF-A0A550C6W4-F1
#
_cell.length_a   1.000
_cell.length_b   1.000
_cell.length_c   1.000
_cell.angle_alpha   90.00
_cell.angle_beta   90.00
_cell.angle_gamma   90.00
#
_symmetry.space_group_name_H-M   'P 1'
#
loop_
_entity.id
_entity.type
_entity.pdbx_description
1 polymer ?
#
loop_
_entity_poly.entity_id
_entity_poly.type
_entity_poly.pdbx_seq_one_letter_code
_entity_poly.pdbx_strand_id
1 'polypeptide(L)'
;MPTKTKRHSGRPHKESTAPLLENAGEHCNVCLVPTTMRCTRCHRVYYCSEDHCKADIKRHSAECDRIQDSLYAFGKSLLQNKPASDSDAVYSDVWHPKHSVSAILLPADATEPREVKLRWEWIVDADAPGGGYQNIHVKPKWFEDDIAVRNMYIDSVPGDDGTLVLLPEDRRLALVYNAHFLQDSSPINKCVSKLLNAKGASNWRDNLLLLRSKGTPWKDHDYRDANLKEDLPVVLRFFKASVRDEDEGVSEGVALNDGADSANDDASSTSSLVDRLNA
;
A
#
# COMPACT_ATOMS: atom_id res chain seq x y z
N MET A 1 -44.89 25.90 68.19
CA MET A 1 -45.57 26.32 66.95
C MET A 1 -44.75 25.87 65.75
N PRO A 2 -45.34 25.23 64.74
CA PRO A 2 -44.58 24.46 63.75
C PRO A 2 -44.00 25.37 62.65
N THR A 3 -42.69 25.22 62.41
CA THR A 3 -41.98 25.84 61.28
C THR A 3 -42.22 25.01 60.01
N LYS A 4 -42.83 25.64 59.00
CA LYS A 4 -43.06 25.05 57.68
C LYS A 4 -41.76 25.03 56.88
N THR A 5 -41.19 23.86 56.67
CA THR A 5 -40.07 23.63 55.74
C THR A 5 -40.62 23.44 54.32
N LYS A 6 -40.24 24.36 53.42
CA LYS A 6 -40.63 24.42 52.00
C LYS A 6 -39.81 23.38 51.21
N ARG A 7 -40.44 22.31 50.73
CA ARG A 7 -39.82 21.34 49.82
C ARG A 7 -39.74 21.95 48.41
N HIS A 8 -38.52 22.15 47.90
CA HIS A 8 -38.28 22.42 46.49
C HIS A 8 -38.20 21.10 45.73
N SER A 9 -39.09 20.93 44.76
CA SER A 9 -39.11 19.83 43.79
C SER A 9 -37.93 19.95 42.83
N GLY A 10 -37.05 18.95 42.84
CA GLY A 10 -35.97 18.82 41.86
C GLY A 10 -36.55 18.51 40.48
N ARG A 11 -36.14 19.30 39.49
CA ARG A 11 -36.29 18.96 38.06
C ARG A 11 -35.27 17.89 37.70
N PRO A 12 -35.64 16.80 37.01
CA PRO A 12 -34.66 15.88 36.43
C PRO A 12 -33.91 16.61 35.31
N HIS A 13 -32.59 16.74 35.45
CA HIS A 13 -31.71 17.12 34.36
C HIS A 13 -31.71 15.99 33.33
N LYS A 14 -32.22 16.29 32.13
CA LYS A 14 -32.05 15.44 30.95
C LYS A 14 -30.60 15.60 30.52
N GLU A 15 -29.75 14.63 30.84
CA GLU A 15 -28.41 14.52 30.27
C GLU A 15 -28.56 14.32 28.76
N SER A 16 -28.33 15.41 28.03
CA SER A 16 -28.08 15.37 26.60
C SER A 16 -26.67 14.84 26.42
N THR A 17 -26.55 13.52 26.22
CA THR A 17 -25.34 12.90 25.68
C THR A 17 -25.13 13.42 24.27
N ALA A 18 -24.46 14.57 24.16
CA ALA A 18 -23.88 14.99 22.90
C ALA A 18 -22.92 13.87 22.46
N PRO A 19 -23.10 13.30 21.26
CA PRO A 19 -22.15 12.31 20.76
C PRO A 19 -20.77 12.96 20.72
N LEU A 20 -19.82 12.35 21.42
CA LEU A 20 -18.41 12.70 21.33
C LEU A 20 -18.01 12.58 19.86
N LEU A 21 -17.70 13.71 19.24
CA LEU A 21 -17.18 13.82 17.87
C LEU A 21 -15.82 13.11 17.78
N GLU A 22 -15.83 11.78 17.64
CA GLU A 22 -14.61 11.00 17.39
C GLU A 22 -14.11 11.15 15.94
N ASN A 23 -14.88 11.81 15.05
CA ASN A 23 -14.53 12.05 13.65
C ASN A 23 -14.37 13.56 13.34
N ALA A 24 -13.57 14.28 14.14
CA ALA A 24 -13.18 15.66 13.87
C ALA A 24 -12.19 15.71 12.68
N GLY A 25 -12.71 15.51 11.47
CA GLY A 25 -11.89 15.46 10.26
C GLY A 25 -12.56 14.93 9.00
N GLU A 26 -13.88 14.74 8.97
CA GLU A 26 -14.57 14.15 7.80
C GLU A 26 -15.89 14.87 7.46
N HIS A 27 -16.10 16.08 7.98
CA HIS A 27 -17.34 16.83 7.78
C HIS A 27 -17.05 18.21 7.21
N CYS A 28 -17.95 18.71 6.36
CA CYS A 28 -17.83 20.04 5.77
C CYS A 28 -17.83 21.12 6.86
N ASN A 29 -16.86 22.01 6.83
CA ASN A 29 -16.72 23.08 7.84
C ASN A 29 -17.81 24.17 7.77
N VAL A 30 -18.70 24.10 6.78
CA VAL A 30 -19.79 25.07 6.55
C VAL A 30 -21.14 24.46 6.93
N CYS A 31 -21.47 23.28 6.41
CA CYS A 31 -22.78 22.64 6.59
C CYS A 31 -22.75 21.36 7.44
N LEU A 32 -21.57 20.92 7.88
CA LEU A 32 -21.34 19.71 8.67
C LEU A 32 -21.80 18.40 8.01
N VAL A 33 -22.06 18.40 6.70
CA VAL A 33 -22.33 17.16 5.93
C VAL A 33 -21.02 16.37 5.78
N PRO A 34 -21.02 15.04 5.96
CA PRO A 34 -19.85 14.20 5.73
C PRO A 34 -19.25 14.42 4.33
N THR A 35 -17.92 14.51 4.23
CA THR A 35 -17.21 14.74 2.98
C THR A 35 -15.76 14.26 3.05
N THR A 36 -15.20 13.88 1.91
CA THR A 36 -13.80 13.52 1.73
C THR A 36 -12.98 14.63 1.06
N MET A 37 -13.65 15.66 0.51
CA MET A 37 -12.96 16.76 -0.16
C MET A 37 -12.38 17.73 0.87
N ARG A 38 -11.09 18.03 0.72
CA ARG A 38 -10.29 18.84 1.67
C ARG A 38 -9.63 20.02 0.97
N CYS A 39 -9.30 21.06 1.75
CA CYS A 39 -8.53 22.20 1.27
C CYS A 39 -7.19 21.74 0.66
N THR A 40 -6.92 22.11 -0.58
CA THR A 40 -5.72 21.70 -1.32
C THR A 40 -4.43 22.34 -0.81
N ARG A 41 -4.52 23.41 0.00
CA ARG A 41 -3.35 24.02 0.64
C ARG A 41 -3.00 23.31 1.94
N CYS A 42 -3.93 23.25 2.89
CA CYS A 42 -3.63 22.75 4.23
C CYS A 42 -3.95 21.27 4.47
N HIS A 43 -4.79 20.65 3.63
CA HIS A 43 -5.30 19.28 3.76
C HIS A 43 -5.96 18.95 5.11
N ARG A 44 -6.28 19.95 5.95
CA ARG A 44 -6.83 19.78 7.30
C ARG A 44 -8.32 20.11 7.40
N VAL A 45 -8.82 20.99 6.54
CA VAL A 45 -10.23 21.44 6.56
C VAL A 45 -10.98 20.83 5.40
N TYR A 46 -12.22 20.42 5.65
CA TYR A 46 -13.05 19.65 4.73
C TYR A 46 -14.25 20.47 4.24
N TYR A 47 -14.65 20.24 2.99
CA TYR A 47 -15.77 20.92 2.33
C TYR A 47 -16.55 19.90 1.48
N CYS A 48 -17.87 20.06 1.35
CA CYS A 48 -18.66 19.19 0.46
C CYS A 48 -18.77 19.75 -0.97
N SER A 49 -18.34 20.99 -1.20
CA SER A 49 -18.33 21.65 -2.51
C SER A 49 -17.31 22.80 -2.56
N GLU A 50 -16.92 23.21 -3.78
CA GLU A 50 -16.08 24.40 -3.98
C GLU A 50 -16.74 25.67 -3.44
N ASP A 51 -18.06 25.79 -3.55
CA ASP A 51 -18.79 26.97 -3.09
C ASP A 51 -18.65 27.14 -1.57
N HIS A 52 -18.70 26.04 -0.82
CA HIS A 52 -18.45 26.07 0.63
C HIS A 52 -16.99 26.41 0.95
N CYS A 53 -16.03 25.95 0.14
CA CYS A 53 -14.63 26.36 0.28
C CYS A 53 -14.46 27.87 0.03
N LYS A 54 -15.05 28.40 -1.06
CA LYS A 54 -15.01 29.83 -1.42
C LYS A 54 -15.73 30.71 -0.40
N ALA A 55 -16.82 30.22 0.19
CA ALA A 55 -17.53 30.94 1.26
C ALA A 55 -16.70 31.02 2.55
N ASP A 56 -16.03 29.93 2.93
CA ASP A 56 -15.23 29.86 4.15
C ASP A 56 -13.82 30.46 4.00
N ILE A 57 -13.32 30.69 2.77
CA ILE A 57 -11.93 31.10 2.52
C ILE A 57 -11.52 32.39 3.27
N LYS A 58 -12.45 33.32 3.47
CA LYS A 58 -12.18 34.57 4.19
C LYS A 58 -11.84 34.32 5.67
N ARG A 59 -12.49 33.34 6.28
CA ARG A 59 -12.21 32.93 7.67
C ARG A 59 -11.05 31.93 7.72
N HIS A 60 -11.07 30.94 6.83
CA HIS A 60 -10.12 29.85 6.82
C HIS A 60 -8.71 30.28 6.40
N SER A 61 -8.53 31.26 5.50
CA SER A 61 -7.20 31.64 4.98
C SER A 61 -6.15 31.91 6.06
N ALA A 62 -6.50 32.70 7.09
CA ALA A 62 -5.58 32.99 8.20
C ALA A 62 -5.23 31.74 9.02
N GLU A 63 -6.16 30.79 9.16
CA GLU A 63 -5.92 29.52 9.83
C GLU A 63 -5.13 28.55 8.93
N CYS A 64 -5.44 28.53 7.63
CA CYS A 64 -4.76 27.76 6.61
C CYS A 64 -3.28 28.10 6.57
N ASP A 65 -2.93 29.39 6.57
CA ASP A 65 -1.55 29.85 6.56
C ASP A 65 -0.84 29.44 7.87
N ARG A 66 -1.49 29.57 9.04
CA ARG A 66 -0.91 29.08 10.31
C ARG A 66 -0.70 27.56 10.35
N ILE A 67 -1.63 26.79 9.78
CA ILE A 67 -1.48 25.33 9.67
C ILE A 67 -0.31 25.01 8.76
N GLN A 68 -0.18 25.69 7.63
CA GLN A 68 0.95 25.53 6.71
C GLN A 68 2.27 25.91 7.37
N ASP A 69 2.32 27.05 8.06
CA ASP A 69 3.50 27.49 8.81
C ASP A 69 3.86 26.50 9.91
N SER A 70 2.86 25.91 10.59
CA SER A 70 3.10 24.91 11.63
C SER A 70 3.56 23.58 11.06
N LEU A 71 3.01 23.12 9.93
CA LEU A 71 3.48 21.93 9.23
C LEU A 71 4.89 22.13 8.68
N TYR A 72 5.16 23.30 8.12
CA TYR A 72 6.49 23.69 7.65
C TYR A 72 7.46 23.83 8.81
N ALA A 73 7.09 24.47 9.92
CA ALA A 73 7.91 24.61 11.11
C ALA A 73 8.13 23.27 11.82
N PHE A 74 7.16 22.37 11.83
CA PHE A 74 7.30 21.00 12.35
C PHE A 74 8.24 20.20 11.47
N GLY A 75 8.06 20.23 10.14
CA GLY A 75 9.00 19.66 9.17
C GLY A 75 10.40 20.24 9.35
N LYS A 76 10.51 21.56 9.54
CA LYS A 76 11.77 22.27 9.78
C LYS A 76 12.37 21.94 11.16
N SER A 77 11.57 21.70 12.19
CA SER A 77 12.02 21.30 13.53
C SER A 77 12.57 19.87 13.53
N LEU A 78 11.93 18.96 12.77
CA LEU A 78 12.50 17.64 12.46
C LEU A 78 13.84 17.76 11.72
N LEU A 79 14.01 18.79 10.89
CA LEU A 79 15.29 19.10 10.23
C LEU A 79 16.29 19.85 11.12
N GLN A 80 15.84 20.59 12.14
CA GLN A 80 16.66 21.44 13.02
C GLN A 80 17.17 20.73 14.27
N ASN A 81 16.50 19.68 14.75
CA ASN A 81 17.03 18.78 15.80
C ASN A 81 18.07 17.77 15.26
N LYS A 82 18.66 18.09 14.09
CA LYS A 82 19.87 17.45 13.59
C LYS A 82 21.00 17.74 14.58
N PRO A 83 21.66 16.72 15.16
CA PRO A 83 22.78 16.95 16.06
C PRO A 83 23.84 17.79 15.34
N ALA A 84 24.28 18.85 16.02
CA ALA A 84 25.29 19.78 15.51
C ALA A 84 26.66 19.09 15.45
N SER A 85 26.90 18.36 14.37
CA SER A 85 28.24 18.19 13.83
C SER A 85 28.15 18.07 12.31
N ASP A 86 28.84 19.00 11.66
CA ASP A 86 29.09 19.17 10.23
C ASP A 86 28.01 19.88 9.40
N SER A 87 28.28 21.18 9.28
CA SER A 87 27.76 22.18 8.38
C SER A 87 28.16 21.93 6.92
N ASP A 88 27.41 22.56 6.02
CA ASP A 88 27.77 22.86 4.62
C ASP A 88 27.66 21.74 3.58
N ALA A 89 26.51 21.07 3.55
CA ALA A 89 26.03 20.43 2.33
C ALA A 89 24.64 20.94 1.94
N VAL A 90 24.66 21.76 0.88
CA VAL A 90 23.63 21.86 -0.15
C VAL A 90 22.99 20.48 -0.39
N TYR A 91 21.71 20.47 -0.76
CA TYR A 91 20.90 19.28 -1.07
C TYR A 91 21.40 18.45 -2.28
N SER A 92 22.68 18.52 -2.63
CA SER A 92 23.36 17.77 -3.68
C SER A 92 24.67 17.18 -3.14
N ASP A 93 24.84 15.87 -3.32
CA ASP A 93 26.13 15.16 -3.35
C ASP A 93 26.83 14.77 -2.04
N VAL A 94 26.21 14.89 -0.85
CA VAL A 94 26.67 14.14 0.33
C VAL A 94 25.99 12.77 0.39
N TRP A 95 26.59 11.88 -0.39
CA TRP A 95 26.65 10.42 -0.23
C TRP A 95 26.40 9.98 1.22
N HIS A 96 25.19 9.51 1.54
CA HIS A 96 24.96 8.81 2.81
C HIS A 96 25.46 7.38 2.63
N PRO A 97 26.43 6.89 3.42
CA PRO A 97 26.87 5.49 3.36
C PRO A 97 25.82 4.50 3.90
N LYS A 98 24.58 4.94 4.23
CA LYS A 98 23.55 4.17 4.95
C LYS A 98 22.22 4.03 4.19
N HIS A 99 22.15 4.34 2.90
CA HIS A 99 20.96 4.01 2.08
C HIS A 99 20.98 2.55 1.62
N SER A 100 21.16 1.64 2.56
CA SER A 100 21.12 0.23 2.26
C SER A 100 20.23 -0.53 3.22
N VAL A 101 19.51 -1.50 2.70
CA VAL A 101 18.70 -2.44 3.48
C VAL A 101 19.22 -3.85 3.22
N SER A 102 19.27 -4.69 4.25
CA SER A 102 19.48 -6.13 4.12
C SER A 102 18.20 -6.77 3.57
N ALA A 103 18.33 -7.50 2.47
CA ALA A 103 17.30 -8.37 1.94
C ALA A 103 17.78 -9.82 1.98
N ILE A 104 16.83 -10.76 2.01
CA ILE A 104 17.13 -12.18 1.76
C ILE A 104 16.92 -12.43 0.27
N LEU A 105 18.00 -12.79 -0.42
CA LEU A 105 17.94 -13.26 -1.79
C LEU A 105 17.68 -14.76 -1.81
N LEU A 106 16.66 -15.16 -2.58
CA LEU A 106 16.43 -16.53 -3.02
C LEU A 106 16.86 -16.60 -4.50
N PRO A 107 18.12 -16.93 -4.77
CA PRO A 107 18.64 -16.89 -6.14
C PRO A 107 18.06 -18.00 -7.00
N ALA A 108 17.74 -17.72 -8.26
CA ALA A 108 17.22 -18.73 -9.18
C ALA A 108 18.27 -19.78 -9.57
N ASP A 109 19.53 -19.36 -9.68
CA ASP A 109 20.65 -20.14 -10.18
C ASP A 109 21.39 -20.95 -9.09
N ALA A 110 21.20 -20.60 -7.82
CA ALA A 110 21.81 -21.26 -6.67
C ALA A 110 20.77 -21.89 -5.75
N THR A 111 21.22 -22.73 -4.81
CA THR A 111 20.32 -23.53 -3.97
C THR A 111 20.18 -23.02 -2.54
N GLU A 112 20.95 -22.01 -2.16
CA GLU A 112 21.01 -21.51 -0.78
C GLU A 112 20.59 -20.05 -0.71
N PRO A 113 19.73 -19.68 0.26
CA PRO A 113 19.35 -18.30 0.49
C PRO A 113 20.55 -17.54 1.08
N ARG A 114 20.67 -16.25 0.76
CA ARG A 114 21.74 -15.41 1.30
C ARG A 114 21.28 -14.00 1.58
N GLU A 115 21.89 -13.38 2.57
CA GLU A 115 21.66 -11.97 2.85
C GLU A 115 22.42 -11.10 1.83
N VAL A 116 21.75 -10.06 1.32
CA VAL A 116 22.34 -9.10 0.37
C VAL A 116 22.00 -7.68 0.80
N LYS A 117 22.91 -6.74 0.53
CA LYS A 117 22.66 -5.30 0.74
C LYS A 117 22.10 -4.67 -0.53
N LEU A 118 20.90 -4.13 -0.45
CA LEU A 118 20.24 -3.37 -1.52
C LEU A 118 20.41 -1.89 -1.26
N ARG A 119 20.80 -1.14 -2.29
CA ARG A 119 20.77 0.31 -2.23
C ARG A 119 19.35 0.81 -2.45
N TRP A 120 19.00 1.93 -1.82
CA TRP A 120 17.73 2.60 -2.02
C TRP A 120 17.93 4.12 -2.08
N GLU A 121 16.91 4.84 -2.52
CA GLU A 121 16.83 6.29 -2.42
C GLU A 121 15.42 6.71 -2.02
N TRP A 122 15.29 7.85 -1.36
CA TRP A 122 13.98 8.40 -1.03
C TRP A 122 13.47 9.22 -2.21
N ILE A 123 12.34 8.80 -2.79
CA ILE A 123 11.64 9.56 -3.82
C ILE A 123 10.60 10.42 -3.14
N VAL A 124 10.70 11.73 -3.32
CA VAL A 124 9.67 12.67 -2.88
C VAL A 124 8.55 12.63 -3.91
N ASP A 125 7.37 12.26 -3.45
CA ASP A 125 6.17 12.19 -4.27
C ASP A 125 5.04 12.85 -3.48
N ALA A 126 4.47 13.92 -4.06
CA ALA A 126 3.42 14.71 -3.42
C ALA A 126 2.08 13.96 -3.39
N ASP A 127 1.88 13.01 -4.31
CA ASP A 127 0.69 12.18 -4.38
C ASP A 127 0.84 10.93 -3.50
N ALA A 128 2.08 10.54 -3.17
CA ALA A 128 2.35 9.46 -2.23
C ALA A 128 1.96 9.86 -0.78
N PRO A 129 1.18 9.04 -0.08
CA PRO A 129 0.86 9.30 1.32
C PRO A 129 2.12 9.39 2.19
N GLY A 130 2.31 10.54 2.83
CA GLY A 130 3.51 10.79 3.65
C GLY A 130 4.67 11.47 2.92
N GLY A 131 4.44 11.94 1.69
CA GLY A 131 5.36 12.83 0.97
C GLY A 131 6.54 12.13 0.30
N GLY A 132 6.48 10.80 0.13
CA GLY A 132 7.48 10.03 -0.58
C GLY A 132 7.55 8.57 -0.19
N TYR A 133 8.47 7.85 -0.84
CA TYR A 133 8.68 6.42 -0.65
C TYR A 133 10.15 6.01 -0.86
N GLN A 134 10.56 4.86 -0.32
CA GLN A 134 11.86 4.29 -0.65
C GLN A 134 11.79 3.56 -2.00
N ASN A 135 12.59 4.01 -2.95
CA ASN A 135 12.82 3.31 -4.21
C ASN A 135 14.06 2.40 -4.05
N ILE A 136 13.86 1.08 -4.11
CA ILE A 136 14.96 0.11 -4.00
C ILE A 136 15.54 -0.17 -5.38
N HIS A 137 16.86 -0.05 -5.50
CA HIS A 137 17.60 -0.32 -6.72
C HIS A 137 17.84 -1.83 -6.87
N VAL A 138 16.84 -2.53 -7.41
CA VAL A 138 16.89 -3.99 -7.65
C VAL A 138 17.47 -4.36 -9.02
N LYS A 139 17.46 -3.42 -9.96
CA LYS A 139 17.97 -3.58 -11.34
C LYS A 139 19.31 -2.86 -11.55
N PRO A 140 20.11 -3.29 -12.53
CA PRO A 140 20.02 -4.58 -13.25
C PRO A 140 20.58 -5.75 -12.42
N LYS A 141 21.01 -5.49 -11.18
CA LYS A 141 21.85 -6.42 -10.42
C LYS A 141 21.15 -7.74 -10.08
N TRP A 142 19.84 -7.70 -9.80
CA TRP A 142 19.07 -8.87 -9.36
C TRP A 142 17.97 -9.26 -10.34
N PHE A 143 17.57 -8.35 -11.23
CA PHE A 143 16.61 -8.53 -12.29
C PHE A 143 17.10 -7.79 -13.53
N GLU A 144 16.80 -8.29 -14.72
CA GLU A 144 17.10 -7.62 -15.98
C GLU A 144 16.35 -6.28 -16.10
N ASP A 145 16.88 -5.37 -16.92
CA ASP A 145 16.37 -4.00 -17.02
C ASP A 145 14.95 -3.92 -17.61
N ASP A 146 14.58 -4.85 -18.49
CA ASP A 146 13.29 -4.91 -19.19
C ASP A 146 12.21 -5.69 -18.43
N ILE A 147 12.55 -6.33 -17.31
CA ILE A 147 11.61 -7.12 -16.51
C ILE A 147 10.67 -6.25 -15.68
N ALA A 148 9.36 -6.49 -15.69
CA ALA A 148 8.46 -5.80 -14.76
C ALA A 148 8.61 -6.36 -13.35
N VAL A 149 9.18 -5.58 -12.44
CA VAL A 149 9.32 -5.97 -11.03
C VAL A 149 8.11 -5.47 -10.23
N ARG A 150 7.57 -6.32 -9.36
CA ARG A 150 6.46 -6.01 -8.45
C ARG A 150 6.78 -6.46 -7.03
N ASN A 151 6.03 -5.89 -6.09
CA ASN A 151 6.05 -6.31 -4.69
C ASN A 151 4.75 -7.06 -4.39
N MET A 152 4.87 -8.17 -3.70
CA MET A 152 3.77 -8.85 -3.02
C MET A 152 4.00 -8.71 -1.53
N TYR A 153 2.97 -8.28 -0.81
CA TYR A 153 3.06 -8.13 0.64
C TYR A 153 2.45 -9.33 1.34
N ILE A 154 3.20 -9.87 2.30
CA ILE A 154 2.79 -11.01 3.12
C ILE A 154 2.48 -10.42 4.49
N ASP A 155 1.18 -10.22 4.74
CA ASP A 155 0.63 -9.71 6.00
C ASP A 155 0.17 -10.84 6.93
N SER A 156 0.01 -12.05 6.39
CA SER A 156 -0.44 -13.22 7.14
C SER A 156 0.13 -14.50 6.54
N VAL A 157 0.28 -15.52 7.37
CA VAL A 157 0.67 -16.88 6.96
C VAL A 157 -0.22 -17.93 7.62
N PRO A 158 -0.41 -19.12 7.04
CA PRO A 158 -1.13 -20.18 7.72
C PRO A 158 -0.40 -20.64 9.00
N GLY A 159 -1.17 -20.80 10.05
CA GLY A 159 -0.81 -21.45 11.30
C GLY A 159 -0.81 -22.97 11.16
N ASP A 160 -0.38 -23.65 12.22
CA ASP A 160 -0.26 -25.11 12.24
C ASP A 160 -1.63 -25.82 12.16
N ASP A 161 -2.70 -25.13 12.57
CA ASP A 161 -4.10 -25.57 12.49
C ASP A 161 -4.82 -25.11 11.20
N GLY A 162 -4.11 -24.46 10.29
CA GLY A 162 -4.66 -23.90 9.05
C GLY A 162 -5.31 -22.53 9.21
N THR A 163 -5.40 -21.97 10.42
CA THR A 163 -5.90 -20.60 10.62
C THR A 163 -4.90 -19.56 10.10
N LEU A 164 -5.37 -18.42 9.59
CA LEU A 164 -4.47 -17.35 9.17
C LEU A 164 -3.92 -16.59 10.39
N VAL A 165 -2.59 -16.56 10.51
CA VAL A 165 -1.86 -15.82 11.54
C VAL A 165 -1.34 -14.53 10.94
N LEU A 166 -1.83 -13.40 11.45
CA LEU A 166 -1.33 -12.07 11.06
C LEU A 166 0.11 -11.88 11.56
N LEU A 167 0.96 -11.33 10.71
CA LEU A 167 2.29 -10.90 11.10
C LEU A 167 2.18 -9.58 11.89
N PRO A 168 3.05 -9.37 12.90
CA PRO A 168 3.19 -8.05 13.54
C PRO A 168 3.44 -6.94 12.51
N GLU A 169 3.00 -5.71 12.80
CA GLU A 169 3.10 -4.56 11.88
C GLU A 169 4.55 -4.29 11.41
N ASP A 170 5.52 -4.56 12.27
CA ASP A 170 6.95 -4.41 12.03
C ASP A 170 7.61 -5.64 11.38
N ARG A 171 6.82 -6.68 11.10
CA ARG A 171 7.23 -7.96 10.50
C ARG A 171 6.47 -8.33 9.24
N ARG A 172 5.67 -7.41 8.68
CA ARG A 172 5.16 -7.54 7.31
C ARG A 172 6.33 -7.74 6.34
N LEU A 173 6.20 -8.70 5.44
CA LEU A 173 7.25 -9.00 4.47
C LEU A 173 6.84 -8.46 3.09
N ALA A 174 7.79 -7.89 2.37
CA ALA A 174 7.66 -7.54 0.96
C ALA A 174 8.50 -8.51 0.13
N LEU A 175 7.83 -9.32 -0.67
CA LEU A 175 8.42 -10.20 -1.66
C LEU A 175 8.52 -9.46 -2.99
N VAL A 176 9.73 -9.15 -3.42
CA VAL A 176 10.02 -8.52 -4.70
C VAL A 176 10.30 -9.61 -5.73
N TYR A 177 9.57 -9.58 -6.85
CA TYR A 177 9.60 -10.64 -7.87
C TYR A 177 9.35 -10.08 -9.27
N ASN A 178 9.73 -10.88 -10.27
CA ASN A 178 9.41 -10.65 -11.67
C ASN A 178 7.92 -10.96 -11.95
N ALA A 179 7.11 -9.94 -12.25
CA ALA A 179 5.68 -10.11 -12.47
C ALA A 179 5.31 -10.93 -13.72
N HIS A 180 6.26 -11.10 -14.65
CA HIS A 180 6.07 -11.85 -15.89
C HIS A 180 6.74 -13.23 -15.87
N PHE A 181 7.18 -13.73 -14.70
CA PHE A 181 7.96 -14.99 -14.63
C PHE A 181 7.22 -16.22 -15.22
N LEU A 182 5.88 -16.17 -15.33
CA LEU A 182 5.06 -17.22 -15.95
C LEU A 182 5.03 -17.11 -17.49
N GLN A 183 5.32 -15.93 -18.03
CA GLN A 183 5.20 -15.59 -19.46
C GLN A 183 6.57 -15.49 -20.16
N ASP A 184 7.64 -15.14 -19.45
CA ASP A 184 8.92 -14.74 -20.03
C ASP A 184 10.01 -15.83 -20.02
N SER A 185 9.61 -17.11 -19.89
CA SER A 185 10.50 -18.26 -19.82
C SER A 185 11.51 -18.26 -18.65
N SER A 186 11.29 -17.43 -17.63
CA SER A 186 12.12 -17.37 -16.42
C SER A 186 12.44 -18.75 -15.84
N PRO A 187 13.69 -19.00 -15.41
CA PRO A 187 14.09 -20.30 -14.89
C PRO A 187 13.38 -20.61 -13.57
N ILE A 188 13.10 -21.89 -13.31
CA ILE A 188 12.61 -22.34 -12.00
C ILE A 188 13.62 -21.93 -10.92
N ASN A 189 13.13 -21.35 -9.84
CA ASN A 189 13.98 -20.92 -8.74
C ASN A 189 14.50 -22.15 -7.98
N LYS A 190 15.79 -22.47 -8.17
CA LYS A 190 16.44 -23.65 -7.55
C LYS A 190 16.53 -23.54 -6.04
N CYS A 191 16.65 -22.33 -5.49
CA CYS A 191 16.69 -22.10 -4.06
C CYS A 191 15.35 -22.48 -3.42
N VAL A 192 14.25 -21.94 -3.94
CA VAL A 192 12.89 -22.30 -3.48
C VAL A 192 12.63 -23.79 -3.67
N SER A 193 13.07 -24.36 -4.81
CA SER A 193 12.96 -25.79 -5.09
C SER A 193 13.63 -26.67 -4.05
N LYS A 194 14.87 -26.36 -3.67
CA LYS A 194 15.56 -27.11 -2.61
C LYS A 194 14.87 -26.92 -1.26
N LEU A 195 14.49 -25.69 -0.91
CA LEU A 195 13.88 -25.39 0.39
C LEU A 195 12.50 -26.03 0.60
N LEU A 196 11.78 -26.30 -0.50
CA LEU A 196 10.47 -26.98 -0.48
C LEU A 196 10.54 -28.48 -0.82
N ASN A 197 11.73 -29.06 -0.96
CA ASN A 197 11.94 -30.45 -1.40
C ASN A 197 11.23 -30.76 -2.74
N ALA A 198 11.33 -29.85 -3.71
CA ALA A 198 10.74 -29.90 -5.04
C ALA A 198 9.20 -29.95 -5.13
N LYS A 199 8.49 -30.25 -4.05
CA LYS A 199 7.02 -30.27 -4.03
C LYS A 199 6.51 -28.83 -3.97
N GLY A 200 5.97 -28.34 -5.09
CA GLY A 200 5.35 -27.02 -5.19
C GLY A 200 6.26 -25.84 -5.54
N ALA A 201 7.52 -26.10 -5.86
CA ALA A 201 8.45 -25.05 -6.26
C ALA A 201 8.39 -24.69 -7.75
N SER A 202 7.63 -25.45 -8.54
CA SER A 202 7.47 -25.22 -10.00
C SER A 202 6.95 -23.84 -10.34
N ASN A 203 6.23 -23.21 -9.42
CA ASN A 203 5.50 -21.96 -9.67
C ASN A 203 6.36 -20.73 -9.34
N TRP A 204 7.45 -20.89 -8.60
CA TRP A 204 8.35 -19.79 -8.28
C TRP A 204 9.54 -19.80 -9.23
N ARG A 205 9.68 -18.72 -10.00
CA ARG A 205 10.68 -18.55 -11.04
C ARG A 205 11.43 -17.24 -10.84
N ASP A 206 12.60 -17.17 -11.47
CA ASP A 206 13.53 -16.04 -11.36
C ASP A 206 13.99 -15.77 -9.92
N ASN A 207 14.83 -14.74 -9.73
CA ASN A 207 15.28 -14.30 -8.41
C ASN A 207 14.11 -13.76 -7.59
N LEU A 208 14.15 -13.99 -6.28
CA LEU A 208 13.21 -13.36 -5.34
C LEU A 208 14.01 -12.62 -4.27
N LEU A 209 13.58 -11.41 -3.92
CA LEU A 209 14.14 -10.66 -2.80
C LEU A 209 13.06 -10.50 -1.72
N LEU A 210 13.41 -10.79 -0.48
CA LEU A 210 12.54 -10.60 0.66
C LEU A 210 13.06 -9.46 1.54
N LEU A 211 12.17 -8.53 1.85
CA LEU A 211 12.41 -7.37 2.70
C LEU A 211 11.37 -7.36 3.83
N ARG A 212 11.66 -6.66 4.92
CA ARG A 212 10.60 -6.21 5.84
C ARG A 212 10.03 -4.90 5.33
N SER A 213 8.74 -4.66 5.56
CA SER A 213 8.07 -3.39 5.30
C SER A 213 7.30 -2.98 6.53
N LYS A 214 7.21 -1.67 6.82
CA LYS A 214 6.26 -1.19 7.82
C LYS A 214 4.85 -1.28 7.23
N GLY A 215 3.99 -2.11 7.82
CA GLY A 215 2.61 -2.27 7.36
C GLY A 215 1.74 -1.09 7.77
N THR A 216 1.68 -0.04 6.98
CA THR A 216 0.51 0.86 7.00
C THR A 216 -0.15 0.85 5.64
N PRO A 217 -1.49 1.01 5.55
CA PRO A 217 -2.22 1.02 4.27
C PRO A 217 -1.76 2.08 3.25
N TRP A 218 -0.80 2.91 3.65
CA TRP A 218 -0.39 4.12 2.95
C TRP A 218 1.14 4.21 2.79
N LYS A 219 1.92 3.26 3.33
CA LYS A 219 3.41 3.29 3.33
C LYS A 219 4.00 1.94 2.94
N ASP A 220 3.55 1.40 1.81
CA ASP A 220 4.02 0.12 1.26
C ASP A 220 5.51 0.09 0.86
N HIS A 221 6.22 1.21 1.02
CA HIS A 221 7.60 1.40 0.59
C HIS A 221 8.50 1.94 1.71
N ASP A 222 8.20 1.63 2.97
CA ASP A 222 9.10 1.86 4.11
C ASP A 222 9.78 0.52 4.47
N TYR A 223 10.83 0.19 3.74
CA TYR A 223 11.54 -1.08 3.87
C TYR A 223 12.55 -1.07 5.02
N ARG A 224 12.75 -2.25 5.59
CA ARG A 224 13.65 -2.52 6.72
C ARG A 224 14.46 -3.79 6.51
N ASP A 225 15.53 -3.91 7.27
CA ASP A 225 16.43 -5.06 7.21
C ASP A 225 15.65 -6.36 7.46
N ALA A 226 15.67 -7.26 6.49
CA ALA A 226 15.23 -8.63 6.66
C ALA A 226 16.23 -9.40 7.51
N ASN A 227 15.72 -10.31 8.34
CA ASN A 227 16.51 -11.21 9.17
C ASN A 227 16.38 -12.64 8.65
N LEU A 228 17.48 -13.19 8.12
CA LEU A 228 17.50 -14.52 7.52
C LEU A 228 16.96 -15.62 8.43
N LYS A 229 17.25 -15.57 9.74
CA LYS A 229 16.82 -16.61 10.69
C LYS A 229 15.35 -16.50 11.04
N GLU A 230 14.82 -15.29 11.11
CA GLU A 230 13.45 -15.03 11.56
C GLU A 230 12.44 -15.05 10.42
N ASP A 231 12.81 -14.57 9.24
CA ASP A 231 11.88 -14.29 8.14
C ASP A 231 11.86 -15.42 7.10
N LEU A 232 12.96 -16.16 6.93
CA LEU A 232 13.00 -17.30 6.03
C LEU A 232 11.96 -18.38 6.41
N PRO A 233 11.81 -18.79 7.70
CA PRO A 233 10.76 -19.75 8.05
C PRO A 233 9.34 -19.24 7.74
N VAL A 234 9.11 -17.93 7.83
CA VAL A 234 7.80 -17.30 7.57
C VAL A 234 7.47 -17.36 6.08
N VAL A 235 8.39 -16.95 5.20
CA VAL A 235 8.17 -17.01 3.75
C VAL A 235 8.05 -18.46 3.25
N LEU A 236 8.75 -19.41 3.88
CA LEU A 236 8.59 -20.83 3.53
C LEU A 236 7.22 -21.39 3.91
N ARG A 237 6.60 -20.91 4.99
CA ARG A 237 5.20 -21.26 5.30
C ARG A 237 4.26 -20.68 4.24
N PHE A 238 4.48 -19.42 3.85
CA PHE A 238 3.74 -18.78 2.77
C PHE A 238 3.81 -19.59 1.46
N PHE A 239 5.02 -19.94 0.99
CA PHE A 239 5.16 -20.73 -0.24
C PHE A 239 4.51 -22.11 -0.17
N LYS A 240 4.58 -22.80 0.97
CA LYS A 240 3.91 -24.11 1.15
C LYS A 240 2.39 -24.00 1.07
N ALA A 241 1.83 -22.87 1.49
CA ALA A 241 0.39 -22.62 1.43
C ALA A 241 -0.08 -22.52 -0.02
N SER A 242 0.62 -21.71 -0.83
CA SER A 242 0.28 -21.47 -2.24
C SER A 242 0.30 -22.72 -3.13
N VAL A 243 0.91 -23.80 -2.66
CA VAL A 243 1.01 -25.08 -3.39
C VAL A 243 -0.21 -25.97 -3.12
N ARG A 244 -0.78 -25.92 -1.92
CA ARG A 244 -1.90 -26.79 -1.54
C ARG A 244 -3.16 -26.48 -2.33
N ASP A 245 -3.37 -25.21 -2.64
CA ASP A 245 -4.53 -24.73 -3.38
C ASP A 245 -4.58 -25.30 -4.82
N GLU A 246 -3.45 -25.72 -5.39
CA GLU A 246 -3.40 -26.31 -6.73
C GLU A 246 -3.67 -27.82 -6.75
N ASP A 247 -3.17 -28.56 -5.75
CA ASP A 247 -3.38 -30.01 -5.65
C ASP A 247 -4.85 -30.35 -5.31
N GLU A 248 -5.55 -29.49 -4.56
CA GLU A 248 -6.97 -29.66 -4.20
C GLU A 248 -7.94 -29.09 -5.25
N GLY A 249 -7.44 -28.31 -6.23
CA GLY A 249 -8.23 -27.62 -7.27
C GLY A 249 -8.60 -28.45 -8.51
N VAL A 250 -8.27 -29.74 -8.59
CA VAL A 250 -8.62 -30.61 -9.75
C VAL A 250 -9.97 -31.32 -9.57
N SER A 251 -10.85 -30.84 -8.68
CA SER A 251 -12.26 -31.27 -8.64
C SER A 251 -13.24 -30.13 -8.39
N GLU A 252 -13.45 -29.28 -9.39
CA GLU A 252 -14.77 -28.85 -9.90
C GLU A 252 -14.56 -27.65 -10.83
N GLY A 253 -15.00 -27.81 -12.08
CA GLY A 253 -15.00 -26.73 -13.06
C GLY A 253 -15.94 -25.62 -12.63
N VAL A 254 -15.39 -24.52 -12.12
CA VAL A 254 -16.07 -23.24 -12.04
C VAL A 254 -15.48 -22.36 -13.13
N ALA A 255 -16.23 -22.23 -14.22
CA ALA A 255 -15.95 -21.30 -15.28
C ALA A 255 -15.87 -19.89 -14.71
N LEU A 256 -14.69 -19.26 -14.83
CA LEU A 256 -14.59 -17.81 -14.70
C LEU A 256 -15.27 -17.21 -15.94
N ASN A 257 -16.45 -16.62 -15.72
CA ASN A 257 -17.15 -15.79 -16.68
C ASN A 257 -16.32 -14.51 -16.92
N ASP A 258 -15.53 -14.50 -17.99
CA ASP A 258 -15.08 -13.26 -18.61
C ASP A 258 -16.25 -12.67 -19.41
N GLY A 259 -16.99 -11.78 -18.75
CA GLY A 259 -17.96 -10.89 -19.39
C GLY A 259 -17.23 -9.86 -20.24
N ALA A 260 -16.83 -10.24 -21.45
CA ALA A 260 -16.44 -9.32 -22.50
C ALA A 260 -17.69 -8.75 -23.17
N ASP A 261 -18.08 -7.53 -22.78
CA ASP A 261 -19.01 -6.70 -23.54
C ASP A 261 -18.39 -6.39 -24.91
N SER A 262 -18.86 -7.10 -25.93
CA SER A 262 -18.71 -6.72 -27.34
C SER A 262 -20.07 -6.80 -28.01
N ALA A 263 -20.81 -5.69 -27.96
CA ALA A 263 -21.99 -5.48 -28.78
C ALA A 263 -21.57 -4.92 -30.14
N ASN A 264 -21.40 -5.81 -31.12
CA ASN A 264 -21.58 -5.49 -32.53
C ASN A 264 -22.97 -6.02 -32.92
N ASP A 265 -23.94 -5.11 -33.03
CA ASP A 265 -25.22 -5.39 -33.69
C ASP A 265 -25.11 -4.93 -35.16
N ASP A 266 -24.91 -5.91 -36.03
CA ASP A 266 -25.32 -5.85 -37.44
C ASP A 266 -26.53 -6.76 -37.59
N ALA A 267 -27.67 -6.22 -38.03
CA ALA A 267 -28.49 -6.88 -39.07
C ALA A 267 -29.72 -6.06 -39.50
N SER A 268 -30.01 -6.27 -40.79
CA SER A 268 -31.29 -6.10 -41.49
C SER A 268 -31.45 -4.75 -42.19
N SER A 269 -31.67 -4.68 -43.50
CA SER A 269 -32.68 -5.45 -44.23
C SER A 269 -32.60 -5.22 -45.75
N THR A 270 -33.03 -6.24 -46.51
CA THR A 270 -33.70 -6.18 -47.84
C THR A 270 -32.91 -5.67 -49.06
N SER A 271 -32.65 -6.49 -50.09
CA SER A 271 -33.57 -6.98 -51.15
C SER A 271 -33.41 -6.19 -52.46
N SER A 272 -32.81 -6.80 -53.49
CA SER A 272 -33.31 -6.88 -54.88
C SER A 272 -32.27 -7.60 -55.74
N LEU A 273 -32.54 -8.82 -56.20
CA LEU A 273 -33.11 -9.09 -57.53
C LEU A 273 -32.30 -8.45 -58.68
N VAL A 274 -31.51 -9.34 -59.30
CA VAL A 274 -31.21 -9.49 -60.73
C VAL A 274 -31.98 -8.52 -61.64
N ASP A 275 -31.26 -7.73 -62.43
CA ASP A 275 -31.54 -7.66 -63.86
C ASP A 275 -30.34 -7.23 -64.70
N ARG A 276 -30.10 -8.02 -65.75
CA ARG A 276 -29.38 -7.65 -66.96
C ARG A 276 -30.34 -6.84 -67.83
N LEU A 277 -29.87 -5.76 -68.45
CA LEU A 277 -29.99 -5.49 -69.89
C LEU A 277 -29.45 -4.10 -70.24
N ASN A 278 -28.48 -4.08 -71.17
CA ASN A 278 -28.26 -3.12 -72.25
C ASN A 278 -28.74 -1.67 -72.08
N ALA A 279 -27.80 -0.76 -71.83
CA ALA A 279 -27.38 0.34 -72.71
C ALA A 279 -26.37 1.23 -71.98
#